data_AF-A0A5J5LN18-F1
#
_entry.id   AF-A0A5J5LN18-F1
#
_cell.length_a   1.000
_cell.length_b   1.000
_cell.length_c   1.000
_cell.angle_alpha   90.00
_cell.angle_beta   90.00
_cell.angle_gamma   90.00
#
_symmetry.space_group_name_H-M   'P 1'
#
loop_
_entity.id
_entity.type
_entity.pdbx_description
1 polymer ?
#
loop_
_entity_poly.entity_id
_entity_poly.type
_entity_poly.pdbx_seq_one_letter_code
_entity_poly.pdbx_strand_id
1 'polypeptide(L)'
;METRKIQTVGGGTYTVSLPKEWAESENCTAGTTVNLHTHIDGLLVIQTPESQTTARNRVELEAGTDDPAEIEQLLRAAYAAGVESVVLEVPDGYTDEQLRAIERVTRNLTGVTVAEETETQVTVQTLLDAGEVSVRQSVRQLQFVALSMHRDAMAALTTGTTSDRWADRDEQADRLHAMIDRYFERGLARLDEIDALGLTRPELFSLWATANELERVADHAERIGTVADQLDGQPGRTIVTALEGIAQEVRTVVEDAVRVIIGDACVATARQTLATRRAVRQRITDLDRQLFESGDADYRLTRALDSLSRTAEHGGNIAEFGLRMAVRDGALTADNAGTDEANAPSSTAETES
;
A
#
# COMPACT_ATOMS: atom_id res chain seq x y z
N MET A 1 8.96 -33.07 -2.71
CA MET A 1 8.01 -32.89 -1.59
C MET A 1 7.96 -34.21 -0.83
N GLU A 2 8.40 -34.23 0.42
CA GLU A 2 8.43 -35.44 1.24
C GLU A 2 7.22 -35.42 2.19
N THR A 3 6.49 -36.54 2.29
CA THR A 3 5.29 -36.62 3.14
C THR A 3 5.56 -37.45 4.39
N ARG A 4 4.97 -37.03 5.51
CA ARG A 4 5.07 -37.71 6.81
C ARG A 4 3.67 -37.96 7.37
N LYS A 5 3.51 -39.08 8.07
CA LYS A 5 2.28 -39.34 8.82
C LYS A 5 2.35 -38.62 10.16
N ILE A 6 1.25 -37.96 10.52
CA ILE A 6 1.03 -37.48 11.88
C ILE A 6 0.70 -38.69 12.75
N GLN A 7 1.31 -38.76 13.94
CA GLN A 7 1.11 -39.82 14.93
C GLN A 7 0.50 -39.22 16.19
N THR A 8 -0.43 -39.92 16.83
CA THR A 8 -0.96 -39.51 18.13
C THR A 8 -0.07 -40.06 19.23
N VAL A 9 0.35 -39.19 20.14
CA VAL A 9 1.03 -39.57 21.38
C VAL A 9 0.07 -39.22 22.53
N GLY A 10 0.02 -40.07 23.56
CA GLY A 10 -0.98 -39.97 24.63
C GLY A 10 -1.11 -38.55 25.21
N GLY A 11 -2.32 -38.19 25.65
CA GLY A 11 -2.60 -36.86 26.22
C GLY A 11 -3.08 -35.80 25.21
N GLY A 12 -3.50 -36.19 24.00
CA GLY A 12 -4.09 -35.28 23.01
C GLY A 12 -3.07 -34.53 22.15
N THR A 13 -1.80 -34.97 22.14
CA THR A 13 -0.75 -34.37 21.32
C THR A 13 -0.48 -35.19 20.05
N TYR A 14 -0.03 -34.50 19.02
CA TYR A 14 0.34 -35.09 17.74
C TYR A 14 1.84 -34.89 17.51
N THR A 15 2.49 -35.87 16.91
CA THR A 15 3.90 -35.81 16.50
C THR A 15 4.05 -36.06 15.01
N VAL A 16 5.03 -35.39 14.41
CA VAL A 16 5.45 -35.61 13.03
C VAL A 16 6.98 -35.59 12.98
N SER A 17 7.58 -36.53 12.26
CA SER A 17 9.04 -36.62 12.14
C SER A 17 9.56 -35.54 11.19
N LEU A 18 10.53 -34.73 11.65
CA LEU A 18 11.19 -33.74 10.82
C LEU A 18 12.11 -34.41 9.78
N PRO A 19 12.31 -33.82 8.59
CA PRO A 19 13.32 -34.30 7.64
C PRO A 19 14.70 -34.26 8.30
N LYS A 20 15.45 -35.37 8.22
CA LYS A 20 16.75 -35.51 8.88
C LYS A 20 17.75 -34.46 8.40
N GLU A 21 17.85 -34.27 7.07
CA GLU A 21 18.78 -33.32 6.46
C GLU A 21 18.51 -31.87 6.91
N TRP A 22 17.23 -31.48 7.02
CA TRP A 22 16.84 -30.16 7.53
C TRP A 22 17.15 -30.00 9.01
N ALA A 23 16.85 -31.02 9.82
CA ALA A 23 17.15 -30.97 11.25
C ALA A 23 18.66 -30.86 11.50
N GLU A 24 19.49 -31.57 10.73
CA GLU A 24 20.95 -31.48 10.80
C GLU A 24 21.47 -30.12 10.32
N SER A 25 20.91 -29.53 9.26
CA SER A 25 21.33 -28.21 8.77
C SER A 25 21.00 -27.07 9.74
N GLU A 26 19.94 -27.23 10.53
CA GLU A 26 19.51 -26.25 11.54
C GLU A 26 19.97 -26.63 12.96
N ASN A 27 20.98 -27.51 13.10
CA ASN A 27 21.53 -27.99 14.38
C ASN A 27 20.47 -28.51 15.39
N CYS A 28 19.33 -28.99 14.89
CA CYS A 28 18.26 -29.56 15.70
C CYS A 28 18.60 -30.99 16.12
N THR A 29 18.74 -31.19 17.43
CA THR A 29 19.01 -32.49 18.05
C THR A 29 17.87 -32.88 18.99
N ALA A 30 17.91 -34.12 19.49
CA ALA A 30 16.92 -34.56 20.48
C ALA A 30 16.98 -33.68 21.74
N GLY A 31 15.86 -33.07 22.09
CA GLY A 31 15.77 -32.13 23.22
C GLY A 31 15.92 -30.65 22.83
N THR A 32 16.26 -30.33 21.59
CA THR A 32 16.20 -28.93 21.09
C THR A 32 14.77 -28.41 21.21
N THR A 33 14.61 -27.27 21.86
CA THR A 33 13.33 -26.56 21.91
C THR A 33 13.19 -25.72 20.65
N VAL A 34 12.04 -25.82 19.98
CA VAL A 34 11.74 -25.08 18.75
C VAL A 34 10.46 -24.26 18.96
N ASN A 35 10.34 -23.17 18.22
CA ASN A 35 9.11 -22.38 18.18
C ASN A 35 8.19 -22.95 17.11
N LEU A 36 6.89 -22.99 17.44
CA LEU A 36 5.83 -23.37 16.52
C LEU A 36 4.98 -22.15 16.21
N HIS A 37 4.88 -21.81 14.94
CA HIS A 37 4.05 -20.71 14.44
C HIS A 37 2.91 -21.29 13.62
N THR A 38 1.68 -21.07 14.06
CA THR A 38 0.48 -21.40 13.30
C THR A 38 0.05 -20.17 12.53
N HIS A 39 0.11 -20.25 11.21
CA HIS A 39 -0.31 -19.18 10.32
C HIS A 39 -1.80 -19.22 10.03
N ILE A 40 -2.34 -18.04 9.72
CA ILE A 40 -3.76 -17.88 9.38
C ILE A 40 -4.18 -18.64 8.10
N ASP A 41 -3.22 -19.00 7.24
CA ASP A 41 -3.43 -19.81 6.03
C ASP A 41 -3.35 -21.33 6.30
N GLY A 42 -3.26 -21.74 7.56
CA GLY A 42 -3.23 -23.14 7.98
C GLY A 42 -1.84 -23.79 7.93
N LEU A 43 -0.78 -23.02 7.68
CA LEU A 43 0.59 -23.52 7.76
C LEU A 43 1.07 -23.61 9.20
N LEU A 44 1.83 -24.66 9.51
CA LEU A 44 2.60 -24.79 10.75
C LEU A 44 4.08 -24.65 10.41
N VAL A 45 4.71 -23.60 10.92
CA VAL A 45 6.14 -23.34 10.72
C VAL A 45 6.90 -23.69 12.00
N ILE A 46 8.02 -24.40 11.82
CA ILE A 46 8.93 -24.76 12.90
C ILE A 46 10.18 -23.91 12.73
N GLN A 47 10.47 -23.11 13.75
CA GLN A 47 11.63 -22.22 13.74
C GLN A 47 12.56 -22.60 14.88
N THR A 48 13.86 -22.70 14.58
CA THR A 48 14.87 -22.97 15.61
C THR A 48 15.24 -21.68 16.34
N PRO A 49 15.75 -21.75 17.59
CA PRO A 49 16.17 -20.57 18.33
C PRO A 49 17.29 -19.78 17.62
N GLU A 50 18.21 -20.46 16.95
CA GLU A 50 19.33 -19.82 16.23
C GLU A 50 18.85 -19.08 14.97
N SER A 51 17.75 -19.52 14.36
CA SER A 51 17.07 -18.80 13.27
C SER A 51 16.38 -17.51 13.74
N GLN A 52 16.29 -17.22 15.05
CA GLN A 52 15.90 -15.90 15.57
C GLN A 52 17.07 -14.90 15.51
N THR A 53 17.99 -15.03 14.54
CA THR A 53 19.12 -14.10 14.45
C THR A 53 18.56 -12.68 14.43
N THR A 54 18.87 -11.96 15.50
CA THR A 54 18.32 -10.71 16.00
C THR A 54 18.65 -9.50 15.10
N ALA A 55 18.89 -9.73 13.82
CA ALA A 55 19.69 -8.86 12.96
C ALA A 55 18.91 -7.76 12.23
N ARG A 56 17.70 -7.40 12.68
CA ARG A 56 16.97 -6.23 12.13
C ARG A 56 16.41 -5.26 13.16
N ASN A 57 16.62 -5.49 14.45
CA ASN A 57 16.01 -4.62 15.47
C ASN A 57 16.85 -3.40 15.80
N ARG A 58 18.16 -3.41 15.49
CA ARG A 58 19.04 -2.26 15.68
C ARG A 58 20.03 -2.14 14.54
N VAL A 59 20.14 -0.95 13.97
CA VAL A 59 21.16 -0.59 12.97
C VAL A 59 21.95 0.59 13.51
N GLU A 60 23.28 0.46 13.49
CA GLU A 60 24.20 1.53 13.85
C GLU A 60 24.75 2.13 12.56
N LEU A 61 24.62 3.45 12.44
CA LEU A 61 24.95 4.20 11.25
C LEU A 61 25.86 5.34 11.65
N GLU A 62 27.08 5.31 11.11
CA GLU A 62 27.97 6.46 11.18
C GLU A 62 27.42 7.49 10.21
N ALA A 63 26.94 8.62 10.73
CA ALA A 63 26.50 9.73 9.90
C ALA A 63 27.74 10.43 9.34
N GLY A 64 28.26 9.89 8.24
CA GLY A 64 29.48 10.36 7.60
C GLY A 64 29.36 11.69 6.86
N THR A 65 28.25 12.42 7.00
CA THR A 65 27.94 13.59 6.16
C THR A 65 27.40 14.77 6.95
N ASP A 66 27.93 15.95 6.66
CA ASP A 66 27.42 17.25 7.13
C ASP A 66 26.01 17.56 6.57
N ASP A 67 25.49 16.80 5.60
CA ASP A 67 24.20 17.07 4.95
C ASP A 67 23.00 16.52 5.76
N PRO A 68 22.11 17.40 6.29
CA PRO A 68 20.90 16.98 6.98
C PRO A 68 19.92 16.17 6.11
N ALA A 69 19.97 16.33 4.77
CA ALA A 69 19.09 15.60 3.86
C ALA A 69 19.44 14.11 3.81
N GLU A 70 20.72 13.75 3.92
CA GLU A 70 21.16 12.35 3.96
C GLU A 70 20.68 11.65 5.23
N ILE A 71 20.72 12.33 6.38
CA ILE A 71 20.17 11.81 7.65
C ILE A 71 18.67 11.52 7.50
N GLU A 72 17.92 12.43 6.88
CA GLU A 72 16.49 12.24 6.64
C GLU A 72 16.23 11.01 5.74
N GLN A 73 16.97 10.88 4.63
CA GLN A 73 16.86 9.74 3.72
C GLN A 73 17.18 8.42 4.43
N LEU A 74 18.24 8.41 5.26
CA LEU A 74 18.69 7.23 5.98
C LEU A 74 17.67 6.76 7.01
N LEU A 75 17.10 7.68 7.79
CA LEU A 75 16.06 7.35 8.77
C LEU A 75 14.78 6.85 8.09
N ARG A 76 14.37 7.46 6.97
CA ARG A 76 13.22 6.98 6.18
C ARG A 76 13.47 5.58 5.60
N ALA A 77 14.67 5.33 5.08
CA ALA A 77 15.05 4.02 4.55
C ALA A 77 15.07 2.95 5.65
N ALA A 78 15.61 3.26 6.83
CA ALA A 78 15.60 2.35 7.97
C ALA A 78 14.18 2.06 8.48
N TYR A 79 13.31 3.08 8.48
CA TYR A 79 11.90 2.92 8.82
C TYR A 79 11.18 1.98 7.84
N ALA A 80 11.35 2.21 6.53
CA ALA A 80 10.80 1.37 5.46
C ALA A 80 11.30 -0.08 5.57
N ALA A 81 12.60 -0.27 5.85
CA ALA A 81 13.21 -1.59 6.06
C ALA A 81 12.72 -2.34 7.32
N GLY A 82 11.81 -1.75 8.10
CA GLY A 82 11.21 -2.41 9.27
C GLY A 82 12.09 -2.39 10.52
N VAL A 83 13.17 -1.61 10.54
CA VAL A 83 14.12 -1.52 11.67
C VAL A 83 13.44 -0.90 12.89
N GLU A 84 13.67 -1.46 14.08
CA GLU A 84 13.06 -0.97 15.33
C GLU A 84 13.85 0.17 15.97
N SER A 85 15.18 0.14 15.90
CA SER A 85 16.08 1.12 16.47
C SER A 85 17.17 1.50 15.48
N VAL A 86 17.38 2.79 15.28
CA VAL A 86 18.51 3.33 14.52
C VAL A 86 19.37 4.13 15.48
N VAL A 87 20.67 3.84 15.53
CA VAL A 87 21.64 4.64 16.27
C VAL A 87 22.47 5.40 15.26
N LEU A 88 22.35 6.72 15.31
CA LEU A 88 23.16 7.64 14.54
C LEU A 88 24.35 8.05 15.42
N GLU A 89 25.57 7.87 14.91
CA GLU A 89 26.79 8.34 15.55
C GLU A 89 27.43 9.45 14.71
N VAL A 90 27.70 10.59 15.35
CA VAL A 90 28.43 11.73 14.77
C VAL A 90 29.61 12.06 15.70
N PRO A 91 30.84 11.64 15.37
CA PRO A 91 32.00 11.79 16.25
C PRO A 91 32.31 13.23 16.65
N ASP A 92 32.09 14.18 15.73
CA ASP A 92 32.34 15.62 15.93
C ASP A 92 31.12 16.37 16.54
N GLY A 93 30.06 15.64 16.86
CA GLY A 93 28.81 16.14 17.40
C GLY A 93 27.82 16.66 16.36
N TYR A 94 26.55 16.79 16.75
CA TYR A 94 25.47 17.19 15.85
C TYR A 94 25.38 18.70 15.63
N THR A 95 25.08 19.10 14.39
CA THR A 95 24.66 20.48 14.08
C THR A 95 23.17 20.67 14.33
N ASP A 96 22.75 21.92 14.57
CA ASP A 96 21.32 22.28 14.72
C ASP A 96 20.47 21.83 13.51
N GLU A 97 21.05 21.84 12.30
CA GLU A 97 20.33 21.45 11.09
C GLU A 97 20.11 19.94 11.01
N GLN A 98 21.09 19.14 11.44
CA GLN A 98 20.98 17.69 11.55
C GLN A 98 19.94 17.30 12.61
N LEU A 99 19.95 17.93 13.79
CA LEU A 99 18.94 17.69 14.83
C LEU A 99 17.53 18.04 14.32
N ARG A 100 17.36 19.18 13.64
CA ARG A 100 16.08 19.56 13.01
C ARG A 100 15.63 18.57 11.93
N ALA A 101 16.55 17.95 11.20
CA ALA A 101 16.21 16.91 10.23
C ALA A 101 15.70 15.64 10.92
N ILE A 102 16.36 15.21 12.00
CA ILE A 102 15.90 14.10 12.85
C ILE A 102 14.50 14.41 13.39
N GLU A 103 14.28 15.60 13.97
CA GLU A 103 12.98 16.04 14.47
C GLU A 103 11.88 16.11 13.40
N ARG A 104 12.24 16.40 12.15
CA ARG A 104 11.28 16.41 11.04
C ARG A 104 10.84 14.99 10.72
N VAL A 105 11.78 14.05 10.65
CA VAL A 105 11.47 12.65 10.39
C VAL A 105 10.63 12.05 11.52
N THR A 106 10.98 12.31 12.78
CA THR A 106 10.23 11.77 13.93
C THR A 106 8.80 12.31 14.01
N ARG A 107 8.56 13.57 13.59
CA ARG A 107 7.20 14.12 13.49
C ARG A 107 6.41 13.54 12.32
N ASN A 108 7.06 13.27 11.19
CA ASN A 108 6.38 12.88 9.97
C ASN A 108 6.07 11.37 9.94
N LEU A 109 6.88 10.52 10.58
CA LEU A 109 6.69 9.08 10.59
C LEU A 109 5.89 8.58 11.80
N THR A 110 4.96 7.67 11.57
CA THR A 110 4.11 7.11 12.63
C THR A 110 4.92 6.26 13.60
N GLY A 111 4.80 6.54 14.89
CA GLY A 111 5.38 5.77 15.97
C GLY A 111 6.89 5.96 16.15
N VAL A 112 7.50 6.95 15.48
CA VAL A 112 8.93 7.21 15.60
C VAL A 112 9.20 8.23 16.72
N THR A 113 10.19 7.96 17.58
CA THR A 113 10.62 8.84 18.67
C THR A 113 12.13 8.86 18.79
N VAL A 114 12.68 9.96 19.29
CA VAL A 114 14.06 9.98 19.82
C VAL A 114 14.02 9.35 21.20
N ALA A 115 14.78 8.28 21.41
CA ALA A 115 14.85 7.54 22.66
C ALA A 115 16.04 7.98 23.52
N GLU A 116 17.15 8.35 22.89
CA GLU A 116 18.36 8.83 23.56
C GLU A 116 19.03 9.88 22.67
N GLU A 117 19.53 10.94 23.29
CA GLU A 117 20.28 12.01 22.63
C GLU A 117 21.46 12.39 23.53
N THR A 118 22.65 12.34 22.96
CA THR A 118 23.92 12.76 23.57
C THR A 118 24.66 13.66 22.59
N GLU A 119 25.80 14.23 22.99
CA GLU A 119 26.59 15.10 22.12
C GLU A 119 27.01 14.43 20.80
N THR A 120 27.28 13.11 20.82
CA THR A 120 27.82 12.37 19.66
C THR A 120 26.92 11.24 19.17
N GLN A 121 25.79 10.96 19.84
CA GLN A 121 24.92 9.84 19.50
C GLN A 121 23.43 10.20 19.65
N VAL A 122 22.62 9.84 18.65
CA VAL A 122 21.16 9.92 18.70
C VAL A 122 20.57 8.55 18.40
N THR A 123 19.72 8.05 19.29
CA THR A 123 18.99 6.80 19.11
C THR A 123 17.54 7.11 18.73
N VAL A 124 17.14 6.75 17.52
CA VAL A 124 15.76 6.85 17.03
C VAL A 124 15.10 5.48 17.13
N GLN A 125 13.90 5.41 17.71
CA GLN A 125 13.14 4.17 17.88
C GLN A 125 11.77 4.26 17.22
N THR A 126 11.30 3.14 16.70
CA THR A 126 9.94 2.98 16.17
C THR A 126 9.13 2.08 17.09
N LEU A 127 8.12 2.65 17.74
CA LEU A 127 7.21 2.02 18.69
C LEU A 127 5.85 1.80 18.01
N LEU A 128 5.75 0.70 17.27
CA LEU A 128 4.54 0.30 16.56
C LEU A 128 4.22 -1.16 16.84
N ASP A 129 2.99 -1.43 17.26
CA ASP A 129 2.47 -2.77 17.46
C ASP A 129 1.63 -3.20 16.24
N ALA A 130 2.06 -4.27 15.56
CA ALA A 130 1.33 -4.85 14.44
C ALA A 130 -0.09 -5.27 14.82
N GLY A 131 -0.32 -5.72 16.07
CA GLY A 131 -1.63 -6.14 16.54
C GLY A 131 -2.65 -5.00 16.68
N GLU A 132 -2.19 -3.76 16.73
CA GLU A 132 -3.05 -2.56 16.82
C GLU A 132 -3.29 -1.90 15.46
N VAL A 133 -2.59 -2.35 14.40
CA VAL A 133 -2.64 -1.73 13.08
C VAL A 133 -3.53 -2.51 12.11
N SER A 134 -4.39 -1.77 11.40
CA SER A 134 -5.16 -2.30 10.28
C SER A 134 -4.65 -1.70 8.96
N VAL A 135 -3.83 -2.47 8.23
CA VAL A 135 -3.32 -2.05 6.90
C VAL A 135 -4.48 -1.78 5.93
N ARG A 136 -5.56 -2.56 5.99
CA ARG A 136 -6.77 -2.31 5.19
C ARG A 136 -7.36 -0.93 5.47
N GLN A 137 -7.42 -0.53 6.74
CA GLN A 137 -7.92 0.79 7.12
C GLN A 137 -6.95 1.91 6.73
N SER A 138 -5.64 1.68 6.83
CA SER A 138 -4.62 2.63 6.36
C SER A 138 -4.72 2.90 4.85
N VAL A 139 -4.97 1.86 4.04
CA VAL A 139 -5.24 2.01 2.60
C VAL A 139 -6.51 2.82 2.34
N ARG A 140 -7.61 2.57 3.09
CA ARG A 140 -8.84 3.38 2.99
C ARG A 140 -8.58 4.86 3.33
N GLN A 141 -7.77 5.12 4.36
CA GLN A 141 -7.40 6.49 4.75
C GLN A 141 -6.54 7.15 3.68
N LEU A 142 -5.54 6.46 3.14
CA LEU A 142 -4.67 6.97 2.08
C LEU A 142 -5.48 7.30 0.83
N GLN A 143 -6.44 6.44 0.46
CA GLN A 143 -7.38 6.69 -0.63
C GLN A 143 -8.16 7.99 -0.40
N PHE A 144 -8.70 8.19 0.80
CA PHE A 144 -9.45 9.40 1.12
C PHE A 144 -8.59 10.67 1.00
N VAL A 145 -7.35 10.61 1.48
CA VAL A 145 -6.39 11.73 1.42
C VAL A 145 -6.01 12.04 -0.04
N ALA A 146 -5.56 11.04 -0.80
CA ALA A 146 -5.15 11.21 -2.20
C ALA A 146 -6.30 11.74 -3.08
N LEU A 147 -7.53 11.22 -2.92
CA LEU A 147 -8.69 11.71 -3.67
C LEU A 147 -9.16 13.10 -3.23
N SER A 148 -8.89 13.49 -1.97
CA SER A 148 -9.12 14.85 -1.50
C SER A 148 -8.12 15.83 -2.10
N MET A 149 -6.82 15.48 -2.12
CA MET A 149 -5.77 16.26 -2.80
C MET A 149 -6.11 16.43 -4.28
N HIS A 150 -6.51 15.36 -4.97
CA HIS A 150 -6.94 15.44 -6.36
C HIS A 150 -8.14 16.36 -6.55
N ARG A 151 -9.11 16.35 -5.64
CA ARG A 151 -10.28 17.24 -5.71
C ARG A 151 -9.87 18.70 -5.53
N ASP A 152 -9.03 18.97 -4.54
CA ASP A 152 -8.56 20.31 -4.22
C ASP A 152 -7.70 20.88 -5.36
N ALA A 153 -6.80 20.09 -5.95
CA ALA A 153 -6.00 20.49 -7.11
C ALA A 153 -6.85 20.80 -8.35
N MET A 154 -7.89 19.99 -8.61
CA MET A 154 -8.80 20.27 -9.70
C MET A 154 -9.65 21.52 -9.45
N ALA A 155 -10.04 21.79 -8.21
CA ALA A 155 -10.71 23.04 -7.85
C ALA A 155 -9.77 24.25 -8.05
N ALA A 156 -8.51 24.15 -7.63
CA ALA A 156 -7.52 25.19 -7.90
C ALA A 156 -7.38 25.45 -9.41
N LEU A 157 -7.29 24.40 -10.23
CA LEU A 157 -7.16 24.52 -11.68
C LEU A 157 -8.39 25.15 -12.36
N THR A 158 -9.60 24.85 -11.88
CA THR A 158 -10.85 25.21 -12.56
C THR A 158 -11.50 26.47 -12.03
N THR A 159 -11.42 26.70 -10.71
CA THR A 159 -12.06 27.82 -10.01
C THR A 159 -11.05 28.78 -9.38
N GLY A 160 -9.74 28.51 -9.47
CA GLY A 160 -8.71 29.33 -8.83
C GLY A 160 -8.76 29.30 -7.30
N THR A 161 -9.45 28.33 -6.70
CA THR A 161 -9.58 28.20 -5.25
C THR A 161 -8.54 27.22 -4.73
N THR A 162 -7.57 27.71 -3.97
CA THR A 162 -6.55 26.87 -3.32
C THR A 162 -7.01 26.46 -1.92
N SER A 163 -6.59 25.28 -1.47
CA SER A 163 -6.80 24.83 -0.09
C SER A 163 -5.61 25.20 0.78
N ASP A 164 -5.84 25.86 1.91
CA ASP A 164 -4.79 26.20 2.88
C ASP A 164 -4.12 24.96 3.53
N ARG A 165 -4.66 23.76 3.29
CA ARG A 165 -4.23 22.50 3.92
C ARG A 165 -3.58 21.54 2.90
N TRP A 166 -2.86 22.08 1.92
CA TRP A 166 -2.20 21.27 0.91
C TRP A 166 -1.05 20.46 1.53
N ALA A 167 -0.10 21.13 2.19
CA ALA A 167 1.07 20.51 2.81
C ALA A 167 0.70 19.47 3.88
N ASP A 168 -0.31 19.76 4.71
CA ASP A 168 -0.77 18.84 5.75
C ASP A 168 -1.29 17.50 5.19
N ARG A 169 -1.90 17.53 4.00
CA ARG A 169 -2.46 16.33 3.36
C ARG A 169 -1.38 15.50 2.68
N ASP A 170 -0.42 16.16 2.06
CA ASP A 170 0.75 15.52 1.47
C ASP A 170 1.54 14.74 2.54
N GLU A 171 1.88 15.41 3.65
CA GLU A 171 2.53 14.77 4.79
C GLU A 171 1.70 13.62 5.38
N GLN A 172 0.36 13.74 5.36
CA GLN A 172 -0.54 12.67 5.79
C GLN A 172 -0.51 11.46 4.84
N ALA A 173 -0.46 11.68 3.52
CA ALA A 173 -0.35 10.61 2.53
C ALA A 173 0.98 9.86 2.71
N ASP A 174 2.09 10.60 2.73
CA ASP A 174 3.45 10.11 3.00
C ASP A 174 3.52 9.24 4.26
N ARG A 175 2.96 9.73 5.37
CA ARG A 175 2.97 9.03 6.66
C ARG A 175 2.21 7.69 6.58
N LEU A 176 1.06 7.68 5.90
CA LEU A 176 0.25 6.47 5.74
C LEU A 176 0.94 5.47 4.83
N HIS A 177 1.49 5.94 3.71
CA HIS A 177 2.25 5.11 2.77
C HIS A 177 3.47 4.48 3.44
N ALA A 178 4.31 5.28 4.10
CA ALA A 178 5.50 4.80 4.78
C ALA A 178 5.19 3.72 5.83
N MET A 179 4.10 3.89 6.59
CA MET A 179 3.68 2.90 7.57
C MET A 179 3.25 1.58 6.91
N ILE A 180 2.53 1.64 5.78
CA ILE A 180 2.14 0.44 5.02
C ILE A 180 3.37 -0.26 4.46
N ASP A 181 4.33 0.49 3.91
CA ASP A 181 5.59 -0.02 3.37
C ASP A 181 6.41 -0.75 4.44
N ARG A 182 6.53 -0.14 5.63
CA ARG A 182 7.17 -0.75 6.80
C ARG A 182 6.55 -2.10 7.17
N TYR A 183 5.21 -2.16 7.26
CA TYR A 183 4.54 -3.41 7.63
C TYR A 183 4.59 -4.46 6.54
N PHE A 184 4.65 -4.05 5.27
CA PHE A 184 4.90 -4.96 4.17
C PHE A 184 6.28 -5.62 4.30
N GLU A 185 7.35 -4.84 4.49
CA GLU A 185 8.71 -5.36 4.68
C GLU A 185 8.83 -6.27 5.91
N ARG A 186 8.24 -5.87 7.05
CA ARG A 186 8.18 -6.71 8.24
C ARG A 186 7.40 -8.00 7.99
N GLY A 187 6.22 -7.93 7.38
CA GLY A 187 5.38 -9.11 7.09
C GLY A 187 5.97 -10.07 6.06
N LEU A 188 6.88 -9.62 5.19
CA LEU A 188 7.65 -10.51 4.33
C LEU A 188 8.64 -11.35 5.14
N ALA A 189 9.37 -10.69 6.06
CA ALA A 189 10.46 -11.30 6.82
C ALA A 189 10.00 -12.07 8.06
N ARG A 190 8.92 -11.64 8.70
CA ARG A 190 8.46 -12.09 10.01
C ARG A 190 7.04 -12.64 9.95
N LEU A 191 6.95 -13.90 10.34
CA LEU A 191 5.74 -14.71 10.31
C LEU A 191 4.76 -14.30 11.42
N ASP A 192 5.28 -13.96 12.59
CA ASP A 192 4.54 -13.41 13.73
C ASP A 192 3.93 -12.03 13.42
N GLU A 193 4.66 -11.17 12.71
CA GLU A 193 4.19 -9.83 12.33
C GLU A 193 2.99 -9.91 11.39
N ILE A 194 3.06 -10.75 10.36
CA ILE A 194 1.97 -10.84 9.40
C ILE A 194 0.70 -11.47 10.01
N ASP A 195 0.87 -12.44 10.92
CA ASP A 195 -0.25 -13.00 11.67
C ASP A 195 -0.88 -11.95 12.60
N ALA A 196 -0.07 -11.11 13.26
CA ALA A 196 -0.55 -10.01 14.10
C ALA A 196 -1.37 -8.98 13.31
N LEU A 197 -1.01 -8.72 12.05
CA LEU A 197 -1.79 -7.88 11.13
C LEU A 197 -3.13 -8.54 10.69
N GLY A 198 -3.31 -9.84 10.92
CA GLY A 198 -4.49 -10.59 10.47
C GLY A 198 -4.61 -10.65 8.95
N LEU A 199 -3.48 -10.77 8.25
CA LEU A 199 -3.39 -10.78 6.78
C LEU A 199 -2.59 -11.98 6.28
N THR A 200 -2.94 -12.48 5.10
CA THR A 200 -2.04 -13.39 4.37
C THR A 200 -1.03 -12.58 3.58
N ARG A 201 0.13 -13.15 3.23
CA ARG A 201 1.12 -12.49 2.35
C ARG A 201 0.51 -12.02 1.02
N PRO A 202 -0.30 -12.84 0.31
CA PRO A 202 -1.10 -12.43 -0.82
C PRO A 202 -1.93 -11.15 -0.62
N GLU A 203 -2.63 -11.02 0.52
CA GLU A 203 -3.46 -9.85 0.82
C GLU A 203 -2.63 -8.63 1.17
N LEU A 204 -1.59 -8.81 2.00
CA LEU A 204 -0.67 -7.75 2.37
C LEU A 204 0.01 -7.15 1.13
N PHE A 205 0.43 -7.98 0.17
CA PHE A 205 0.97 -7.52 -1.11
C PHE A 205 -0.03 -6.68 -1.89
N SER A 206 -1.29 -7.11 -2.00
CA SER A 206 -2.31 -6.35 -2.74
C SER A 206 -2.59 -4.98 -2.10
N LEU A 207 -2.60 -4.91 -0.77
CA LEU A 207 -2.76 -3.66 -0.02
C LEU A 207 -1.56 -2.73 -0.22
N TRP A 208 -0.34 -3.26 -0.11
CA TRP A 208 0.89 -2.51 -0.34
C TRP A 208 0.99 -1.99 -1.79
N ALA A 209 0.70 -2.84 -2.77
CA ALA A 209 0.70 -2.45 -4.18
C ALA A 209 -0.35 -1.36 -4.45
N THR A 210 -1.51 -1.44 -3.79
CA THR A 210 -2.54 -0.39 -3.86
C THR A 210 -2.09 0.91 -3.22
N ALA A 211 -1.40 0.87 -2.08
CA ALA A 211 -0.84 2.05 -1.43
C ALA A 211 0.18 2.76 -2.34
N ASN A 212 1.06 2.02 -3.02
CA ASN A 212 1.99 2.59 -4.00
C ASN A 212 1.29 3.30 -5.17
N GLU A 213 0.19 2.76 -5.67
CA GLU A 213 -0.58 3.41 -6.73
C GLU A 213 -1.33 4.66 -6.20
N LEU A 214 -1.82 4.63 -4.96
CA LEU A 214 -2.46 5.79 -4.32
C LEU A 214 -1.48 6.93 -4.04
N GLU A 215 -0.23 6.62 -3.68
CA GLU A 215 0.82 7.62 -3.51
C GLU A 215 1.11 8.33 -4.83
N ARG A 216 1.21 7.58 -5.92
CA ARG A 216 1.35 8.16 -7.27
C ARG A 216 0.13 9.02 -7.66
N VAL A 217 -1.07 8.70 -7.17
CA VAL A 217 -2.25 9.56 -7.35
C VAL A 217 -2.10 10.88 -6.59
N ALA A 218 -1.55 10.86 -5.38
CA ALA A 218 -1.25 12.07 -4.60
C ALA A 218 -0.20 12.94 -5.31
N ASP A 219 0.91 12.36 -5.79
CA ASP A 219 1.91 13.04 -6.62
C ASP A 219 1.28 13.76 -7.83
N HIS A 220 0.39 13.06 -8.53
CA HIS A 220 -0.28 13.62 -9.71
C HIS A 220 -1.28 14.72 -9.35
N ALA A 221 -1.88 14.67 -8.16
CA ALA A 221 -2.68 15.78 -7.65
C ALA A 221 -1.80 17.02 -7.40
N GLU A 222 -0.60 16.86 -6.83
CA GLU A 222 0.35 17.95 -6.63
C GLU A 222 0.81 18.59 -7.94
N ARG A 223 1.08 17.76 -8.96
CA ARG A 223 1.41 18.27 -10.30
C ARG A 223 0.27 19.08 -10.91
N ILE A 224 -0.99 18.69 -10.70
CA ILE A 224 -2.15 19.47 -11.14
C ILE A 224 -2.23 20.79 -10.37
N GLY A 225 -2.02 20.78 -9.05
CA GLY A 225 -1.97 22.00 -8.23
C GLY A 225 -0.88 22.96 -8.70
N THR A 226 0.31 22.45 -8.95
CA THR A 226 1.45 23.22 -9.51
C THR A 226 1.11 23.85 -10.86
N VAL A 227 0.36 23.13 -11.72
CA VAL A 227 -0.13 23.69 -12.99
C VAL A 227 -1.11 24.83 -12.72
N ALA A 228 -2.04 24.66 -11.78
CA ALA A 228 -3.01 25.69 -11.41
C ALA A 228 -2.33 26.99 -10.95
N ASP A 229 -1.30 26.88 -10.11
CA ASP A 229 -0.53 28.04 -9.61
C ASP A 229 0.25 28.77 -10.70
N GLN A 230 0.61 28.06 -11.77
CA GLN A 230 1.35 28.61 -12.90
C GLN A 230 0.46 29.23 -13.97
N LEU A 231 -0.85 29.00 -13.97
CA LEU A 231 -1.72 29.57 -15.00
C LEU A 231 -1.93 31.07 -14.79
N ASP A 232 -1.80 31.85 -15.86
CA ASP A 232 -1.98 33.31 -15.86
C ASP A 232 -3.48 33.72 -15.87
N GLY A 233 -4.39 32.74 -15.71
CA GLY A 233 -5.84 32.91 -15.69
C GLY A 233 -6.59 31.57 -15.71
N GLN A 234 -7.91 31.62 -15.57
CA GLN A 234 -8.73 30.42 -15.58
C GLN A 234 -8.96 29.90 -17.01
N PRO A 235 -9.05 28.57 -17.21
CA PRO A 235 -9.41 28.01 -18.49
C PRO A 235 -10.81 28.47 -18.94
N GLY A 236 -11.06 28.47 -20.24
CA GLY A 236 -12.39 28.77 -20.78
C GLY A 236 -13.46 27.81 -20.24
N ARG A 237 -14.68 28.31 -20.03
CA ARG A 237 -15.78 27.56 -19.38
C ARG A 237 -16.02 26.16 -19.98
N THR A 238 -15.93 26.02 -21.30
CA THR A 238 -16.08 24.71 -21.97
C THR A 238 -15.00 23.72 -21.55
N ILE A 239 -13.75 24.17 -21.41
CA ILE A 239 -12.61 23.36 -20.96
C ILE A 239 -12.80 22.99 -19.50
N VAL A 240 -13.22 23.95 -18.66
CA VAL A 240 -13.52 23.71 -17.24
C VAL A 240 -14.56 22.59 -17.06
N THR A 241 -15.70 22.67 -17.74
CA THR A 241 -16.74 21.62 -17.65
C THR A 241 -16.23 20.26 -18.11
N ALA A 242 -15.40 20.21 -19.16
CA ALA A 242 -14.79 18.97 -19.61
C ALA A 242 -13.80 18.39 -18.59
N LEU A 243 -12.95 19.23 -18.01
CA LEU A 243 -11.98 18.86 -16.96
C LEU A 243 -12.69 18.33 -15.71
N GLU A 244 -13.76 18.99 -15.24
CA GLU A 244 -14.52 18.55 -14.07
C GLU A 244 -15.16 17.17 -14.28
N GLY A 245 -15.76 16.94 -15.47
CA GLY A 245 -16.35 15.65 -15.82
C GLY A 245 -15.33 14.53 -15.91
N ILE A 246 -14.18 14.78 -16.55
CA ILE A 246 -13.06 13.84 -16.60
C ILE A 246 -12.55 13.55 -15.19
N ALA A 247 -12.26 14.59 -14.40
CA ALA A 247 -11.72 14.45 -13.06
C ALA A 247 -12.65 13.66 -12.13
N GLN A 248 -13.96 13.83 -12.26
CA GLN A 248 -14.93 13.04 -11.49
C GLN A 248 -14.86 11.56 -11.85
N GLU A 249 -14.81 11.22 -13.15
CA GLU A 249 -14.72 9.83 -13.57
C GLU A 249 -13.38 9.19 -13.22
N VAL A 250 -12.27 9.95 -13.30
CA VAL A 250 -10.95 9.49 -12.84
C VAL A 250 -10.99 9.14 -11.36
N ARG A 251 -11.59 9.99 -10.50
CA ARG A 251 -11.76 9.68 -9.08
C ARG A 251 -12.61 8.44 -8.87
N THR A 252 -13.70 8.26 -9.61
CA THR A 252 -14.54 7.05 -9.54
C THR A 252 -13.75 5.79 -9.93
N VAL A 253 -12.87 5.87 -10.94
CA VAL A 253 -12.00 4.74 -11.32
C VAL A 253 -11.12 4.31 -10.15
N VAL A 254 -10.46 5.26 -9.48
CA VAL A 254 -9.62 4.95 -8.30
C VAL A 254 -10.47 4.45 -7.14
N GLU A 255 -11.61 5.09 -6.86
CA GLU A 255 -12.49 4.74 -5.75
C GLU A 255 -13.03 3.32 -5.85
N ASP A 256 -13.60 2.96 -7.00
CA ASP A 256 -14.15 1.63 -7.22
C ASP A 256 -13.05 0.56 -7.26
N ALA A 257 -11.86 0.89 -7.77
CA ALA A 257 -10.73 -0.03 -7.75
C ALA A 257 -10.30 -0.40 -6.32
N VAL A 258 -10.13 0.60 -5.44
CA VAL A 258 -9.73 0.37 -4.04
C VAL A 258 -10.82 -0.39 -3.28
N ARG A 259 -12.10 -0.11 -3.54
CA ARG A 259 -13.23 -0.86 -2.96
C ARG A 259 -13.15 -2.36 -3.23
N VAL A 260 -12.67 -2.78 -4.40
CA VAL A 260 -12.45 -4.20 -4.70
C VAL A 260 -11.34 -4.79 -3.82
N ILE A 261 -10.23 -4.07 -3.65
CA ILE A 261 -9.06 -4.54 -2.87
C ILE A 261 -9.40 -4.72 -1.39
N ILE A 262 -10.16 -3.79 -0.81
CA ILE A 262 -10.53 -3.81 0.61
C ILE A 262 -11.73 -4.70 0.92
N GLY A 263 -12.33 -5.34 -0.09
CA GLY A 263 -13.46 -6.26 0.04
C GLY A 263 -14.85 -5.61 0.06
N ASP A 264 -14.96 -4.32 -0.25
CA ASP A 264 -16.23 -3.57 -0.27
C ASP A 264 -16.95 -3.61 -1.64
N ALA A 265 -16.36 -4.29 -2.62
CA ALA A 265 -16.92 -4.51 -3.96
C ALA A 265 -16.43 -5.84 -4.57
N CYS A 266 -17.20 -6.37 -5.53
CA CYS A 266 -16.89 -7.65 -6.17
C CYS A 266 -16.07 -7.50 -7.45
N VAL A 267 -15.67 -8.63 -8.03
CA VAL A 267 -14.86 -8.68 -9.27
C VAL A 267 -15.55 -8.01 -10.47
N ALA A 268 -16.88 -7.94 -10.51
CA ALA A 268 -17.62 -7.24 -11.55
C ALA A 268 -17.32 -5.73 -11.54
N THR A 269 -17.15 -5.14 -10.35
CA THR A 269 -16.72 -3.75 -10.18
C THR A 269 -15.34 -3.54 -10.80
N ALA A 270 -14.36 -4.41 -10.56
CA ALA A 270 -13.05 -4.29 -11.19
C ALA A 270 -13.11 -4.30 -12.73
N ARG A 271 -13.93 -5.19 -13.32
CA ARG A 271 -14.14 -5.23 -14.78
C ARG A 271 -14.75 -3.93 -15.31
N GLN A 272 -15.76 -3.42 -14.61
CA GLN A 272 -16.41 -2.15 -14.96
C GLN A 272 -15.43 -0.97 -14.83
N THR A 273 -14.64 -0.92 -13.76
CA THR A 273 -13.60 0.09 -13.53
C THR A 273 -12.59 0.12 -14.68
N LEU A 274 -12.15 -1.04 -15.18
CA LEU A 274 -11.26 -1.10 -16.34
C LEU A 274 -11.92 -0.62 -17.64
N ALA A 275 -13.24 -0.82 -17.80
CA ALA A 275 -13.98 -0.24 -18.92
C ALA A 275 -14.07 1.28 -18.81
N THR A 276 -14.43 1.80 -17.63
CA THR A 276 -14.48 3.24 -17.33
C THR A 276 -13.11 3.89 -17.57
N ARG A 277 -12.02 3.25 -17.11
CA ARG A 277 -10.63 3.70 -17.36
C ARG A 277 -10.36 3.92 -18.84
N ARG A 278 -10.73 2.97 -19.71
CA ARG A 278 -10.51 3.10 -21.17
C ARG A 278 -11.31 4.27 -21.73
N ALA A 279 -12.57 4.42 -21.32
CA ALA A 279 -13.43 5.50 -21.78
C ALA A 279 -12.94 6.89 -21.34
N VAL A 280 -12.54 7.06 -20.07
CA VAL A 280 -12.02 8.35 -19.58
C VAL A 280 -10.71 8.73 -20.25
N ARG A 281 -9.80 7.76 -20.48
CA ARG A 281 -8.55 8.02 -21.21
C ARG A 281 -8.79 8.48 -22.63
N GLN A 282 -9.76 7.88 -23.34
CA GLN A 282 -10.11 8.34 -24.68
C GLN A 282 -10.61 9.79 -24.66
N ARG A 283 -11.46 10.16 -23.69
CA ARG A 283 -11.93 11.55 -23.55
C ARG A 283 -10.83 12.54 -23.19
N ILE A 284 -9.85 12.12 -22.40
CA ILE A 284 -8.64 12.93 -22.13
C ILE A 284 -7.88 13.18 -23.44
N THR A 285 -7.66 12.14 -24.25
CA THR A 285 -7.01 12.28 -25.57
C THR A 285 -7.81 13.18 -26.52
N ASP A 286 -9.13 13.07 -26.52
CA ASP A 286 -9.99 13.91 -27.36
C ASP A 286 -9.95 15.38 -26.91
N LEU A 287 -9.91 15.64 -25.59
CA LEU A 287 -9.77 17.00 -25.05
C LEU A 287 -8.38 17.57 -25.32
N ASP A 288 -7.31 16.78 -25.17
CA ASP A 288 -5.95 17.22 -25.50
C ASP A 288 -5.82 17.64 -26.97
N ARG A 289 -6.42 16.86 -27.89
CA ARG A 289 -6.50 17.22 -29.31
C ARG A 289 -7.26 18.54 -29.52
N GLN A 290 -8.39 18.72 -28.85
CA GLN A 290 -9.17 19.97 -28.96
C GLN A 290 -8.37 21.18 -28.46
N LEU A 291 -7.61 21.04 -27.37
CA LEU A 291 -6.73 22.11 -26.87
C LEU A 291 -5.68 22.47 -27.91
N PHE A 292 -5.02 21.47 -28.50
CA PHE A 292 -4.03 21.66 -29.56
C PHE A 292 -4.61 22.35 -30.81
N GLU A 293 -5.79 21.92 -31.27
CA GLU A 293 -6.45 22.48 -32.45
C GLU A 293 -6.98 23.89 -32.22
N SER A 294 -7.26 24.28 -30.97
CA SER A 294 -7.80 25.60 -30.65
C SER A 294 -6.79 26.75 -30.80
N GLY A 295 -5.48 26.45 -30.80
CA GLY A 295 -4.39 27.41 -31.04
C GLY A 295 -4.10 28.41 -29.90
N ASP A 296 -5.11 28.77 -29.11
CA ASP A 296 -5.02 29.78 -28.03
C ASP A 296 -5.05 29.16 -26.62
N ALA A 297 -5.13 27.83 -26.50
CA ALA A 297 -5.10 27.15 -25.20
C ALA A 297 -3.71 27.23 -24.54
N ASP A 298 -3.67 27.47 -23.22
CA ASP A 298 -2.44 27.40 -22.45
C ASP A 298 -1.88 25.96 -22.46
N TYR A 299 -0.66 25.79 -22.97
CA TYR A 299 0.01 24.50 -23.08
C TYR A 299 0.19 23.79 -21.73
N ARG A 300 0.17 24.52 -20.61
CA ARG A 300 0.26 23.95 -19.26
C ARG A 300 -0.95 23.06 -18.95
N LEU A 301 -2.10 23.27 -19.59
CA LEU A 301 -3.29 22.41 -19.46
C LEU A 301 -3.04 20.99 -19.95
N THR A 302 -2.18 20.78 -20.96
CA THR A 302 -1.77 19.44 -21.40
C THR A 302 -1.06 18.67 -20.28
N ARG A 303 -0.32 19.36 -19.39
CA ARG A 303 0.32 18.70 -18.22
C ARG A 303 -0.70 18.25 -17.17
N ALA A 304 -1.77 19.02 -16.98
CA ALA A 304 -2.89 18.61 -16.13
C ALA A 304 -3.63 17.41 -16.73
N LEU A 305 -3.84 17.39 -18.05
CA LEU A 305 -4.44 16.25 -18.75
C LEU A 305 -3.58 14.98 -18.66
N ASP A 306 -2.26 15.10 -18.79
CA ASP A 306 -1.34 13.97 -18.58
C ASP A 306 -1.48 13.43 -17.14
N SER A 307 -1.49 14.31 -16.14
CA SER A 307 -1.66 13.90 -14.74
C SER A 307 -3.01 13.24 -14.45
N LEU A 308 -4.10 13.69 -15.09
CA LEU A 308 -5.40 13.02 -15.04
C LEU A 308 -5.36 11.64 -15.71
N SER A 309 -4.68 11.52 -16.85
CA SER A 309 -4.50 10.23 -17.55
C SER A 309 -3.71 9.26 -16.68
N ARG A 310 -2.64 9.72 -16.03
CA ARG A 310 -1.83 8.92 -15.10
C ARG A 310 -2.61 8.49 -13.87
N THR A 311 -3.41 9.38 -13.29
CA THR A 311 -4.32 9.02 -12.19
C THR A 311 -5.29 7.91 -12.60
N ALA A 312 -5.86 7.98 -13.81
CA ALA A 312 -6.72 6.92 -14.34
C ALA A 312 -5.95 5.60 -14.57
N GLU A 313 -4.69 5.67 -15.01
CA GLU A 313 -3.81 4.49 -15.11
C GLU A 313 -3.60 3.82 -13.76
N HIS A 314 -3.30 4.60 -12.72
CA HIS A 314 -3.09 4.09 -11.36
C HIS A 314 -4.35 3.42 -10.81
N GLY A 315 -5.53 4.04 -10.95
CA GLY A 315 -6.80 3.38 -10.61
C GLY A 315 -7.05 2.10 -11.43
N GLY A 316 -6.60 2.08 -12.69
CA GLY A 316 -6.57 0.89 -13.52
C GLY A 316 -5.69 -0.24 -12.98
N ASN A 317 -4.47 0.07 -12.56
CA ASN A 317 -3.52 -0.90 -11.99
C ASN A 317 -4.10 -1.52 -10.72
N ILE A 318 -4.72 -0.71 -9.85
CA ILE A 318 -5.42 -1.19 -8.65
C ILE A 318 -6.55 -2.17 -9.03
N ALA A 319 -7.36 -1.84 -10.04
CA ALA A 319 -8.42 -2.74 -10.50
C ALA A 319 -7.87 -4.06 -11.06
N GLU A 320 -6.70 -4.03 -11.72
CA GLU A 320 -6.01 -5.24 -12.18
C GLU A 320 -5.50 -6.10 -11.00
N PHE A 321 -5.03 -5.49 -9.91
CA PHE A 321 -4.72 -6.23 -8.68
C PHE A 321 -5.96 -6.91 -8.10
N GLY A 322 -7.12 -6.23 -8.12
CA GLY A 322 -8.40 -6.80 -7.68
C GLY A 322 -8.83 -8.01 -8.52
N LEU A 323 -8.63 -7.96 -9.85
CA LEU A 323 -8.84 -9.13 -10.71
C LEU A 323 -7.88 -10.29 -10.38
N ARG A 324 -6.59 -9.99 -10.13
CA ARG A 324 -5.60 -11.01 -9.77
C ARG A 324 -5.95 -11.70 -8.45
N MET A 325 -6.44 -10.94 -7.46
CA MET A 325 -6.98 -11.51 -6.21
C MET A 325 -8.15 -12.44 -6.49
N ALA A 326 -9.15 -12.00 -7.24
CA ALA A 326 -10.32 -12.82 -7.56
C ALA A 326 -9.97 -14.12 -8.33
N VAL A 327 -8.94 -14.10 -9.18
CA VAL A 327 -8.41 -15.30 -9.83
C VAL A 327 -7.78 -16.25 -8.80
N ARG A 328 -6.94 -15.71 -7.91
CA ARG A 328 -6.23 -16.47 -6.87
C ARG A 328 -7.19 -17.15 -5.90
N ASP A 329 -8.25 -16.44 -5.52
CA ASP A 329 -9.21 -16.89 -4.52
C ASP A 329 -10.32 -17.78 -5.12
N GLY A 330 -10.27 -18.05 -6.43
CA GLY A 330 -11.28 -18.85 -7.12
C GLY A 330 -12.65 -18.16 -7.27
N ALA A 331 -12.76 -16.86 -6.94
CA ALA A 331 -14.02 -16.12 -7.02
C ALA A 331 -14.59 -16.02 -8.45
N LEU A 332 -13.75 -16.20 -9.48
CA LEU A 332 -14.17 -16.20 -10.89
C LEU A 332 -14.89 -17.47 -11.34
N THR A 333 -14.68 -18.61 -10.65
CA THR A 333 -15.33 -19.88 -11.02
C THR A 333 -16.69 -20.03 -10.34
N ALA A 334 -16.90 -19.40 -9.18
CA ALA A 334 -18.17 -19.40 -8.47
C ALA A 334 -19.31 -18.71 -9.26
N ASP A 335 -18.99 -17.66 -10.03
CA ASP A 335 -19.96 -16.93 -10.86
C ASP A 335 -20.53 -17.78 -12.03
N ASN A 336 -19.84 -18.86 -12.42
CA ASN A 336 -20.28 -19.76 -13.50
C ASN A 336 -21.04 -21.00 -12.99
N ALA A 337 -20.95 -21.33 -11.69
CA ALA A 337 -21.64 -22.48 -11.12
C ALA A 337 -23.13 -22.20 -10.80
N GLY A 338 -23.51 -20.92 -10.68
CA GLY A 338 -24.89 -20.50 -10.37
C GLY A 338 -25.88 -20.54 -11.54
N THR A 339 -25.43 -20.82 -12.77
CA THR A 339 -26.27 -20.77 -13.97
C THR A 339 -26.60 -22.14 -14.58
N ASP A 340 -25.92 -23.22 -14.17
CA ASP A 340 -26.12 -24.56 -14.77
C ASP A 340 -27.02 -25.52 -13.96
N GLU A 341 -27.39 -25.20 -12.71
CA GLU A 341 -28.30 -26.05 -11.91
C GLU A 341 -29.80 -25.70 -12.06
N ALA A 342 -30.16 -24.65 -12.79
CA ALA A 342 -31.55 -24.21 -12.93
C ALA A 342 -32.35 -24.91 -14.04
N ASN A 343 -31.81 -25.91 -14.72
CA ASN A 343 -32.47 -26.54 -15.88
C ASN A 343 -32.39 -28.08 -15.87
N ALA A 344 -32.77 -28.70 -14.76
CA ALA A 344 -33.17 -30.10 -14.73
C ALA A 344 -34.70 -30.18 -14.61
N PRO A 345 -35.44 -30.73 -15.60
CA PRO A 345 -36.88 -30.91 -15.46
C PRO A 345 -37.16 -32.05 -14.49
N SER A 346 -37.80 -31.72 -13.36
CA SER A 346 -38.38 -32.68 -12.41
C SER A 346 -39.58 -33.37 -13.06
N SER A 347 -39.35 -34.56 -13.62
CA SER A 347 -40.42 -35.48 -13.99
C SER A 347 -40.79 -36.35 -12.78
N THR A 348 -41.71 -35.85 -11.95
CA THR A 348 -42.50 -36.68 -11.03
C THR A 348 -43.97 -36.32 -11.21
N ALA A 349 -44.66 -37.10 -12.03
CA ALA A 349 -46.12 -37.17 -12.05
C ALA A 349 -46.56 -38.32 -11.14
N GLU A 350 -47.00 -37.98 -9.93
CA GLU A 350 -47.98 -38.78 -9.19
C GLU A 350 -49.35 -38.62 -9.88
N THR A 351 -50.15 -39.69 -9.98
CA THR A 351 -51.45 -39.78 -9.29
C THR A 351 -51.98 -41.21 -9.37
N GLU A 352 -52.34 -41.75 -8.21
CA GLU A 352 -53.11 -42.98 -8.00
C GLU A 352 -54.55 -42.87 -8.54
N SER A 353 -55.05 -43.92 -9.20
CA SER A 353 -56.39 -44.54 -9.05
C SER A 353 -56.62 -45.60 -10.12
#